data_AF-A0AAE1GVD5-F1
#
_entry.id   AF-A0AAE1GVD5-F1
#
_cell.length_a   1.000
_cell.length_b   1.000
_cell.length_c   1.000
_cell.angle_alpha   90.00
_cell.angle_beta   90.00
_cell.angle_gamma   90.00
#
_symmetry.space_group_name_H-M   'P 1'
#
loop_
_entity.id
_entity.type
_entity.pdbx_description
1 polymer ?
#
loop_
_entity_poly.entity_id
_entity_poly.type
_entity_poly.pdbx_seq_one_letter_code
_entity_poly.pdbx_strand_id
1 'polypeptide(L)'
;MLVTAAAVTIAVLLIGNIEPNHGPFPCKMCSVVPKTITRSMRHQHLHASRNKAFVYKCPSEGCERFATPSFGFLKYHVSMLHRDTLHQDPSATKKIFCPYISNANECPFSTLSLWEFVQHFYVHLDAGNKVVCPIDGCERTKDFSKKSTLQTHLSQHHRNWRAEGCPKEQFTREIIVTPQQSPTIQSGETEFLPVNDEFQTDDNCDGNDVSHELLNDDIILDSIAKFYLHLYAENLLPQDTIQEIFESLVFLTEVIQSRIKLVLSKELEKCDIPVDKVNLICHKVMMADLLYSSHHKSCPGTSLTLDYIRRKYFSANFGFKGPVQLNLGENEPDSTDTLQYVSIEQSLTTLLEDDSIKQEIEASFFRAPTPENEVRDYYDGTLFKSEDHSPKEIHLNLYEDSFNPVMNALGSAKNKYKDLVVYFTIANFRPHLRSRIATKYLVMICRESIFKTIGAKKCLKEMMLELHK
;
A
#
# COMPACT_ATOMS: atom_id res chain seq x y z
N MET A 1 -1.65 9.93 -48.25
CA MET A 1 -2.10 11.32 -48.01
C MET A 1 -2.35 11.68 -46.54
N LEU A 2 -2.29 10.75 -45.56
CA LEU A 2 -2.30 11.10 -44.12
C LEU A 2 -0.93 11.50 -43.54
N VAL A 3 0.17 11.13 -44.19
CA VAL A 3 1.54 11.43 -43.70
C VAL A 3 1.94 12.90 -43.97
N THR A 4 1.38 13.51 -45.03
CA THR A 4 1.65 14.91 -45.39
C THR A 4 0.84 15.91 -44.55
N ALA A 5 -0.34 15.52 -44.05
CA ALA A 5 -1.12 16.37 -43.14
C ALA A 5 -0.45 16.50 -41.76
N ALA A 6 0.03 15.40 -41.19
CA ALA A 6 0.74 15.41 -39.91
C ALA A 6 2.07 16.21 -39.96
N ALA A 7 2.82 16.11 -41.05
CA ALA A 7 4.07 16.86 -41.22
C ALA A 7 3.84 18.38 -41.35
N VAL A 8 2.75 18.80 -41.99
CA VAL A 8 2.36 20.22 -42.10
C VAL A 8 1.86 20.76 -40.76
N THR A 9 1.11 19.96 -39.99
CA THR A 9 0.69 20.36 -38.63
C THR A 9 1.87 20.50 -37.68
N ILE A 10 2.86 19.60 -37.73
CA ILE A 10 4.08 19.67 -36.93
C ILE A 10 4.94 20.89 -37.34
N ALA A 11 5.02 21.21 -38.63
CA ALA A 11 5.74 22.40 -39.11
C ALA A 11 5.04 23.71 -38.70
N VAL A 12 3.71 23.76 -38.69
CA VAL A 12 2.93 24.92 -38.21
C VAL A 12 3.07 25.12 -36.70
N LEU A 13 3.20 24.03 -35.93
CA LEU A 13 3.43 24.10 -34.48
C LEU A 13 4.86 24.54 -34.12
N LEU A 14 5.87 24.12 -34.89
CA LEU A 14 7.27 24.56 -34.69
C LEU A 14 7.52 26.02 -35.10
N ILE A 15 6.74 26.56 -36.06
CA ILE A 15 6.83 27.97 -36.48
C ILE A 15 6.03 28.88 -35.51
N GLY A 16 5.07 28.32 -34.77
CA GLY A 16 4.17 29.05 -33.86
C GLY A 16 4.70 29.37 -32.47
N ASN A 17 5.86 28.84 -32.06
CA ASN A 17 6.47 29.07 -30.75
C ASN A 17 5.50 28.88 -29.55
N ILE A 18 4.59 27.89 -29.65
CA ILE A 18 3.68 27.51 -28.56
C ILE A 18 4.35 26.36 -27.80
N GLU A 19 4.92 26.67 -26.63
CA GLU A 19 5.40 25.65 -25.70
C GLU A 19 4.24 24.79 -25.17
N PRO A 20 4.39 23.45 -25.11
CA PRO A 20 3.41 22.59 -24.45
C PRO A 20 3.43 22.83 -22.94
N ASN A 21 2.27 23.20 -22.40
CA ASN A 21 2.06 23.49 -20.98
C ASN A 21 2.40 22.26 -20.11
N HIS A 22 3.54 22.31 -19.41
CA HIS A 22 3.94 21.34 -18.40
C HIS A 22 3.03 21.50 -17.17
N GLY A 23 2.34 20.43 -16.74
CA GLY A 23 1.42 20.49 -15.59
C GLY A 23 2.14 20.83 -14.26
N PRO A 24 1.42 21.23 -13.19
CA PRO A 24 2.04 21.84 -12.01
C PRO A 24 2.47 20.86 -10.89
N PHE A 25 2.33 19.53 -11.07
CA PHE A 25 2.55 18.57 -9.97
C PHE A 25 3.77 17.65 -10.21
N PRO A 26 5.02 18.14 -10.09
CA PRO A 26 6.20 17.32 -10.35
C PRO A 26 6.36 16.19 -9.32
N CYS A 27 6.67 14.98 -9.79
CA CYS A 27 7.11 13.91 -8.91
C CYS A 27 8.47 14.29 -8.30
N LYS A 28 8.57 14.27 -6.96
CA LYS A 28 9.85 14.57 -6.29
C LYS A 28 10.88 13.43 -6.38
N MET A 29 10.53 12.30 -7.01
CA MET A 29 11.35 11.09 -7.09
C MET A 29 11.78 10.73 -8.52
N CYS A 30 11.13 11.28 -9.54
CA CYS A 30 11.48 11.06 -10.94
C CYS A 30 11.06 12.26 -11.78
N SER A 31 11.47 12.30 -13.04
CA SER A 31 11.21 13.44 -13.93
C SER A 31 9.75 13.54 -14.43
N VAL A 32 8.85 12.67 -13.94
CA VAL A 32 7.45 12.66 -14.36
C VAL A 32 6.70 13.81 -13.71
N VAL A 33 5.94 14.56 -14.52
CA VAL A 33 5.13 15.69 -14.05
C VAL A 33 3.65 15.46 -14.38
N PRO A 34 2.91 14.76 -13.50
CA PRO A 34 1.49 14.50 -13.72
C PRO A 34 0.66 15.79 -13.80
N LYS A 35 -0.32 15.80 -14.71
CA LYS A 35 -1.22 16.95 -14.92
C LYS A 35 -2.22 17.18 -13.78
N THR A 36 -2.50 16.16 -12.97
CA THR A 36 -3.48 16.25 -11.88
C THR A 36 -2.92 15.68 -10.59
N ILE A 37 -3.40 16.21 -9.46
CA ILE A 37 -3.03 15.74 -8.12
C ILE A 37 -3.34 14.25 -7.94
N THR A 38 -4.47 13.77 -8.47
CA THR A 38 -4.87 12.35 -8.43
C THR A 38 -3.90 11.45 -9.20
N ARG A 39 -3.45 11.88 -10.39
CA ARG A 39 -2.44 11.14 -11.15
C ARG A 39 -1.09 11.15 -10.43
N SER A 40 -0.71 12.25 -9.80
CA SER A 40 0.51 12.33 -8.98
C SER A 40 0.45 11.42 -7.76
N MET A 41 -0.69 11.34 -7.06
CA MET A 41 -0.87 10.44 -5.93
C MET A 41 -0.80 8.97 -6.35
N ARG A 42 -1.48 8.59 -7.44
CA ARG A 42 -1.40 7.23 -8.00
C ARG A 42 0.03 6.89 -8.40
N HIS A 43 0.73 7.82 -9.03
CA HIS A 43 2.13 7.65 -9.39
C HIS A 43 3.05 7.47 -8.16
N GLN A 44 2.84 8.21 -7.07
CA GLN A 44 3.56 7.97 -5.80
C GLN A 44 3.27 6.59 -5.20
N HIS A 45 2.05 6.07 -5.34
CA HIS A 45 1.70 4.72 -4.89
C HIS A 45 2.49 3.63 -5.61
N LEU A 46 2.88 3.87 -6.87
CA LEU A 46 3.77 2.98 -7.62
C LEU A 46 5.19 2.98 -7.04
N HIS A 47 5.72 4.13 -6.64
CA HIS A 47 7.03 4.19 -5.97
C HIS A 47 7.01 3.52 -4.60
N ALA A 48 5.91 3.67 -3.86
CA ALA A 48 5.71 3.00 -2.58
C ALA A 48 5.75 1.47 -2.69
N SER A 49 5.35 0.92 -3.84
CA SER A 49 5.46 -0.52 -4.08
C SER A 49 6.92 -1.00 -4.06
N ARG A 50 7.90 -0.14 -4.34
CA ARG A 50 9.33 -0.47 -4.43
C ARG A 50 10.12 -0.21 -3.15
N ASN A 51 9.60 0.59 -2.22
CA ASN A 51 10.31 0.96 -1.00
C ASN A 51 9.38 0.88 0.22
N LYS A 52 9.64 -0.05 1.15
CA LYS A 52 8.83 -0.21 2.38
C LYS A 52 8.92 1.00 3.32
N ALA A 53 9.98 1.80 3.24
CA ALA A 53 10.14 3.06 3.95
C ALA A 53 9.59 4.26 3.17
N PHE A 54 8.78 4.03 2.12
CA PHE A 54 8.24 5.12 1.31
C PHE A 54 7.28 6.00 2.10
N VAL A 55 7.52 7.31 1.99
CA VAL A 55 6.68 8.34 2.59
C VAL A 55 5.98 9.10 1.47
N TYR A 56 4.66 8.99 1.45
CA TYR A 56 3.81 9.75 0.56
C TYR A 56 3.86 11.23 0.92
N LYS A 57 3.97 12.09 -0.08
CA LYS A 57 4.01 13.54 0.10
C LYS A 57 2.85 14.17 -0.67
N CYS A 58 2.24 15.21 -0.10
CA CYS A 58 1.21 15.92 -0.84
C CYS A 58 1.79 16.51 -2.13
N PRO A 59 1.17 16.31 -3.31
CA PRO A 59 1.64 16.90 -4.56
C PRO A 59 1.30 18.40 -4.70
N SER A 60 0.36 18.91 -3.91
CA SER A 60 -0.12 20.29 -4.01
C SER A 60 0.97 21.31 -3.68
N GLU A 61 1.10 22.35 -4.51
CA GLU A 61 2.01 23.46 -4.25
C GLU A 61 1.65 24.15 -2.91
N GLY A 62 2.66 24.41 -2.08
CA GLY A 62 2.50 24.98 -0.74
C GLY A 62 2.16 23.97 0.37
N CYS A 63 1.86 22.70 0.05
CA CYS A 63 1.62 21.65 1.06
C CYS A 63 2.90 20.85 1.38
N GLU A 64 3.98 21.55 1.74
CA GLU A 64 5.31 20.96 1.85
C GLU A 64 5.53 20.11 3.12
N ARG A 65 4.67 20.27 4.13
CA ARG A 65 4.83 19.62 5.44
C ARG A 65 4.07 18.30 5.59
N PHE A 66 3.18 17.96 4.67
CA PHE A 66 2.41 16.72 4.79
C PHE A 66 3.19 15.52 4.24
N ALA A 67 3.46 14.56 5.12
CA ALA A 67 4.18 13.34 4.86
C ALA A 67 3.51 12.19 5.63
N THR A 68 3.16 11.09 4.95
CA THR A 68 2.51 9.94 5.59
C THR A 68 3.03 8.63 5.02
N PRO A 69 3.17 7.55 5.83
CA PRO A 69 3.52 6.23 5.32
C PRO A 69 2.34 5.52 4.64
N SER A 70 1.11 6.05 4.71
CA SER A 70 -0.09 5.37 4.21
C SER A 70 -0.79 6.14 3.10
N PHE A 71 -1.05 5.42 2.00
CA PHE A 71 -1.76 5.96 0.85
C PHE A 71 -3.19 6.42 1.19
N GLY A 72 -3.85 5.73 2.12
CA GLY A 72 -5.19 6.10 2.59
C GLY A 72 -5.21 7.48 3.26
N PHE A 73 -4.18 7.79 4.07
CA PHE A 73 -4.04 9.11 4.70
C PHE A 73 -3.70 10.18 3.68
N LEU A 74 -2.90 9.88 2.65
CA LEU A 74 -2.68 10.82 1.54
C LEU A 74 -3.99 11.13 0.82
N LYS A 75 -4.79 10.09 0.51
CA LYS A 75 -6.12 10.25 -0.11
C LYS A 75 -7.03 11.15 0.72
N TYR A 76 -7.12 10.87 2.01
CA TYR A 76 -7.92 11.66 2.95
C TYR A 76 -7.41 13.10 3.06
N HIS A 77 -6.10 13.30 3.18
CA HIS A 77 -5.49 14.62 3.25
C HIS A 77 -5.83 15.47 2.02
N VAL A 78 -5.64 14.91 0.81
CA VAL A 78 -5.91 15.63 -0.45
C VAL A 78 -7.40 15.91 -0.62
N SER A 79 -8.28 14.95 -0.28
CA SER A 79 -9.73 15.17 -0.37
C SER A 79 -10.25 16.20 0.64
N MET A 80 -9.57 16.37 1.77
CA MET A 80 -9.96 17.31 2.83
C MET A 80 -9.40 18.73 2.64
N LEU A 81 -8.14 18.86 2.22
CA LEU A 81 -7.43 20.16 2.18
C LEU A 81 -7.18 20.71 0.78
N HIS A 82 -7.40 19.90 -0.26
CA HIS A 82 -7.17 20.29 -1.66
C HIS A 82 -8.39 20.00 -2.53
N ARG A 83 -9.59 20.00 -1.93
CA ARG A 83 -10.86 19.75 -2.64
C ARG A 83 -11.12 20.77 -3.75
N ASP A 84 -10.81 22.05 -3.50
CA ASP A 84 -10.97 23.11 -4.50
C ASP A 84 -9.93 22.99 -5.64
N THR A 85 -8.79 22.37 -5.37
CA THR A 85 -7.76 22.07 -6.38
C THR A 85 -8.11 20.84 -7.23
N LEU A 86 -9.10 20.04 -6.81
CA LEU A 86 -9.67 18.95 -7.62
C LEU A 86 -10.69 19.47 -8.65
N HIS A 87 -11.24 20.68 -8.46
CA HIS A 87 -12.28 21.28 -9.31
C HIS A 87 -12.01 22.78 -9.52
N GLN A 88 -11.17 23.14 -10.48
CA GLN A 88 -11.08 24.53 -10.95
C GLN A 88 -12.18 24.81 -11.99
N ASP A 89 -13.27 25.45 -11.57
CA ASP A 89 -14.15 26.24 -12.45
C ASP A 89 -14.63 27.49 -11.67
N PRO A 90 -14.37 28.74 -12.12
CA PRO A 90 -14.67 29.94 -11.35
C PRO A 90 -16.04 30.53 -11.70
N SER A 91 -17.03 30.40 -10.81
CA SER A 91 -18.17 31.35 -10.78
C SER A 91 -18.87 31.39 -9.40
N ALA A 92 -18.96 32.59 -8.82
CA ALA A 92 -19.75 33.03 -7.66
C ALA A 92 -20.01 32.01 -6.52
N THR A 93 -19.18 32.01 -5.47
CA THR A 93 -19.39 31.16 -4.28
C THR A 93 -20.18 31.89 -3.18
N LYS A 94 -21.40 31.44 -2.86
CA LYS A 94 -22.19 31.92 -1.71
C LYS A 94 -21.54 31.48 -0.38
N LYS A 95 -21.34 32.40 0.58
CA LYS A 95 -20.87 32.07 1.93
C LYS A 95 -22.02 31.70 2.85
N ILE A 96 -21.81 30.67 3.67
CA ILE A 96 -22.69 30.16 4.73
C ILE A 96 -22.24 30.77 6.06
N PHE A 97 -23.17 31.30 6.85
CA PHE A 97 -22.98 31.99 8.12
C PHE A 97 -23.73 31.30 9.25
N CYS A 98 -23.12 31.26 10.43
CA CYS A 98 -23.78 30.76 11.63
C CYS A 98 -24.68 31.85 12.24
N PRO A 99 -25.99 31.61 12.45
CA PRO A 99 -26.88 32.62 13.02
C PRO A 99 -26.98 32.52 14.55
N TYR A 100 -26.18 31.66 15.19
CA TYR A 100 -26.20 31.53 16.65
C TYR A 100 -25.51 32.71 17.31
N ILE A 101 -26.18 33.30 18.30
CA ILE A 101 -25.64 34.36 19.16
C ILE A 101 -25.29 33.70 20.49
N SER A 102 -24.01 33.75 20.88
CA SER A 102 -23.57 33.30 22.19
C SER A 102 -23.11 34.51 23.00
N ASN A 103 -23.73 34.76 24.15
CA ASN A 103 -23.31 35.80 25.12
C ASN A 103 -23.13 37.20 24.49
N ALA A 104 -24.18 37.71 23.84
CA ALA A 104 -24.27 39.06 23.26
C ALA A 104 -23.34 39.36 22.05
N ASN A 105 -22.59 38.38 21.53
CA ASN A 105 -21.87 38.49 20.26
C ASN A 105 -22.37 37.43 19.25
N GLU A 106 -22.54 37.84 17.99
CA GLU A 106 -22.84 36.94 16.87
C GLU A 106 -21.67 35.95 16.68
N CYS A 107 -21.97 34.68 16.39
CA CYS A 107 -20.94 33.70 16.07
C CYS A 107 -20.20 34.13 14.78
N PRO A 108 -18.88 34.36 14.82
CA PRO A 108 -18.14 34.87 13.66
C PRO A 108 -17.88 33.80 12.58
N PHE A 109 -18.40 32.58 12.75
CA PHE A 109 -18.11 31.47 11.86
C PHE A 109 -18.81 31.62 10.50
N SER A 110 -18.02 31.54 9.43
CA SER A 110 -18.52 31.46 8.06
C SER A 110 -17.69 30.47 7.24
N THR A 111 -18.31 29.81 6.27
CA THR A 111 -17.68 28.80 5.40
C THR A 111 -18.36 28.76 4.04
N LEU A 112 -17.68 28.21 3.02
CA LEU A 112 -18.27 27.87 1.72
C LEU A 112 -18.83 26.43 1.69
N SER A 113 -18.53 25.63 2.71
CA SER A 113 -18.82 24.20 2.79
C SER A 113 -19.94 23.90 3.78
N LEU A 114 -21.01 23.28 3.29
CA LEU A 114 -22.11 22.82 4.15
C LEU A 114 -21.64 21.76 5.16
N TRP A 115 -20.59 20.99 4.83
CA TRP A 115 -19.99 20.03 5.77
C TRP A 115 -19.30 20.73 6.94
N GLU A 116 -18.46 21.73 6.66
CA GLU A 116 -17.80 22.52 7.70
C GLU A 116 -18.82 23.25 8.57
N PHE A 117 -19.91 23.71 7.96
CA PHE A 117 -21.03 24.32 8.67
C PHE A 117 -21.71 23.35 9.65
N VAL A 118 -21.95 22.11 9.24
CA VAL A 118 -22.52 21.07 10.12
C VAL A 118 -21.55 20.64 11.21
N GLN A 119 -20.24 20.57 10.93
CA GLN A 119 -19.24 20.32 11.97
C GLN A 119 -19.24 21.42 13.02
N HIS A 120 -19.34 22.67 12.58
CA HIS A 120 -19.48 23.81 13.47
C HIS A 120 -20.78 23.74 14.31
N PHE A 121 -21.90 23.26 13.77
CA PHE A 121 -23.12 23.03 14.55
C PHE A 121 -22.96 22.02 15.68
N TYR A 122 -22.03 21.05 15.55
CA TYR A 122 -21.73 20.15 16.67
C TYR A 122 -21.13 20.90 17.86
N VAL A 123 -20.34 21.95 17.63
CA VAL A 123 -19.81 22.81 18.71
C VAL A 123 -20.95 23.47 19.49
N HIS A 124 -21.99 23.95 18.79
CA HIS A 124 -23.16 24.55 19.45
C HIS A 124 -24.01 23.52 20.20
N LEU A 125 -24.18 22.32 19.64
CA LEU A 125 -24.87 21.20 20.29
C LEU A 125 -24.14 20.70 21.53
N ASP A 126 -22.81 20.62 21.49
CA ASP A 126 -21.97 20.23 22.62
C ASP A 126 -21.99 21.30 23.72
N ALA A 127 -22.18 22.58 23.35
CA ALA A 127 -22.45 23.68 24.27
C ALA A 127 -23.91 23.73 24.80
N GLY A 128 -24.73 22.72 24.48
CA GLY A 128 -26.12 22.59 24.95
C GLY A 128 -27.16 23.42 24.19
N ASN A 129 -26.77 24.08 23.09
CA ASN A 129 -27.70 24.82 22.25
C ASN A 129 -28.51 23.87 21.35
N LYS A 130 -29.72 24.29 20.98
CA LYS A 130 -30.54 23.55 20.03
C LYS A 130 -30.32 24.10 18.63
N VAL A 131 -30.12 23.22 17.64
CA VAL A 131 -29.88 23.59 16.22
C VAL A 131 -30.94 23.05 15.29
N VAL A 132 -31.30 23.78 14.23
CA VAL A 132 -32.20 23.29 13.17
C VAL A 132 -31.42 22.56 12.07
N CYS A 133 -32.12 21.76 11.24
CA CYS A 133 -31.49 21.18 10.06
C CYS A 133 -31.04 22.29 9.10
N PRO A 134 -29.76 22.30 8.67
CA PRO A 134 -29.22 23.37 7.83
C PRO A 134 -29.52 23.22 6.34
N ILE A 135 -30.11 22.10 5.91
CA ILE A 135 -30.40 21.79 4.50
C ILE A 135 -31.73 22.38 4.07
N ASP A 136 -31.74 23.02 2.90
CA ASP A 136 -32.93 23.60 2.30
C ASP A 136 -33.96 22.54 1.90
N GLY A 137 -35.25 22.88 2.03
CA GLY A 137 -36.34 21.95 1.76
C GLY A 137 -36.52 20.80 2.78
N CYS A 138 -35.80 20.80 3.91
CA CYS A 138 -36.00 19.79 4.96
C CYS A 138 -37.36 19.96 5.67
N GLU A 139 -38.23 18.94 5.59
CA GLU A 139 -39.57 18.91 6.21
C GLU A 139 -39.55 18.91 7.75
N ARG A 140 -38.38 18.69 8.36
CA ARG A 140 -38.24 18.63 9.81
C ARG A 140 -38.13 20.03 10.41
N THR A 141 -39.21 20.44 11.10
CA THR A 141 -39.35 21.75 11.75
C THR A 141 -38.91 21.79 13.22
N LYS A 142 -38.62 20.64 13.84
CA LYS A 142 -38.18 20.55 15.25
C LYS A 142 -36.66 20.64 15.38
N ASP A 143 -36.20 21.43 16.34
CA ASP A 143 -34.78 21.57 16.67
C ASP A 143 -34.16 20.27 17.21
N PHE A 144 -32.87 20.11 16.95
CA PHE A 144 -32.01 19.06 17.47
C PHE A 144 -31.31 19.56 18.73
N SER A 145 -31.33 18.75 19.79
CA SER A 145 -30.62 19.01 21.05
C SER A 145 -29.42 18.07 21.26
N LYS A 146 -29.18 17.13 20.33
CA LYS A 146 -28.09 16.14 20.42
C LYS A 146 -27.43 15.92 19.05
N LYS A 147 -26.10 15.80 19.05
CA LYS A 147 -25.26 15.50 17.88
C LYS A 147 -25.66 14.23 17.15
N SER A 148 -25.85 13.13 17.89
CA SER A 148 -26.23 11.83 17.31
C SER A 148 -27.55 11.90 16.55
N THR A 149 -28.55 12.63 17.08
CA THR A 149 -29.85 12.79 16.42
C THR A 149 -29.76 13.58 15.12
N LEU A 150 -28.92 14.63 15.08
CA LEU A 150 -28.69 15.40 13.86
C LEU A 150 -27.91 14.56 12.82
N GLN A 151 -26.89 13.81 13.25
CA GLN A 151 -26.11 12.93 12.37
C GLN A 151 -26.98 11.85 11.70
N THR A 152 -27.80 11.16 12.49
CA THR A 152 -28.71 10.14 11.97
C THR A 152 -29.70 10.75 10.99
N HIS A 153 -30.30 11.91 11.32
CA HIS A 153 -31.21 12.61 10.44
C HIS A 153 -30.58 12.98 9.09
N LEU A 154 -29.38 13.57 9.10
CA LEU A 154 -28.66 13.95 7.88
C LEU A 154 -28.34 12.72 7.01
N SER A 155 -27.97 11.59 7.62
CA SER A 155 -27.69 10.36 6.87
C SER A 155 -28.93 9.72 6.25
N GLN A 156 -30.07 9.78 6.94
CA GLN A 156 -31.28 9.05 6.55
C GLN A 156 -32.19 9.85 5.62
N HIS A 157 -32.26 11.17 5.81
CA HIS A 157 -33.21 12.03 5.08
C HIS A 157 -32.54 12.92 4.03
N HIS A 158 -31.21 13.00 4.01
CA HIS A 158 -30.48 13.80 3.04
C HIS A 158 -29.32 12.99 2.42
N ARG A 159 -29.66 12.04 1.54
CA ARG A 159 -28.63 11.27 0.82
C ARG A 159 -27.76 12.24 0.00
N ASN A 160 -26.44 12.08 0.05
CA ASN A 160 -25.46 12.94 -0.65
C ASN A 160 -25.43 14.43 -0.26
N TRP A 161 -25.95 14.81 0.92
CA TRP A 161 -25.95 16.21 1.36
C TRP A 161 -24.57 16.87 1.46
N ARG A 162 -23.48 16.09 1.50
CA ARG A 162 -22.09 16.57 1.50
C ARG A 162 -21.55 16.97 0.13
N ALA A 163 -22.25 16.57 -0.95
CA ALA A 163 -21.90 16.85 -2.33
C ALA A 163 -22.92 17.77 -3.00
N GLU A 164 -24.22 17.60 -2.70
CA GLU A 164 -25.33 18.23 -3.42
C GLU A 164 -26.27 19.08 -2.53
N GLY A 165 -26.03 19.11 -1.21
CA GLY A 165 -26.93 19.81 -0.28
C GLY A 165 -26.84 21.34 -0.41
N CYS A 166 -27.97 21.99 -0.67
CA CYS A 166 -28.08 23.45 -0.57
C CYS A 166 -28.36 23.88 0.88
N PRO A 167 -27.59 24.82 1.46
CA PRO A 167 -27.92 25.41 2.76
C PRO A 167 -29.22 26.22 2.68
N LYS A 168 -30.03 26.23 3.76
CA LYS A 168 -31.21 27.13 3.85
C LYS A 168 -30.78 28.58 3.65
N GLU A 169 -31.59 29.36 2.94
CA GLU A 169 -31.28 30.76 2.59
C GLU A 169 -30.95 31.64 3.80
N GLN A 170 -31.57 31.38 4.95
CA GLN A 170 -31.30 32.07 6.21
C GLN A 170 -29.83 31.97 6.68
N PHE A 171 -29.07 31.01 6.15
CA PHE A 171 -27.66 30.83 6.45
C PHE A 171 -26.75 31.37 5.36
N THR A 172 -27.24 31.90 4.23
CA THR A 172 -26.37 32.34 3.11
C THR A 172 -26.37 33.85 2.91
N ARG A 173 -25.19 34.44 2.63
CA ARG A 173 -25.06 35.82 2.12
C ARG A 173 -24.08 35.86 0.95
N GLU A 174 -24.39 36.70 -0.06
CA GLU A 174 -23.49 36.94 -1.19
C GLU A 174 -22.42 37.96 -0.81
N ILE A 175 -21.14 37.62 -1.03
CA ILE A 175 -20.02 38.55 -0.84
C ILE A 175 -19.11 38.45 -2.06
N ILE A 176 -18.78 39.61 -2.63
CA ILE A 176 -17.73 39.79 -3.64
C ILE A 176 -16.39 39.78 -2.88
N VAL A 177 -15.55 38.75 -3.07
CA VAL A 177 -14.28 38.63 -2.34
C VAL A 177 -13.09 38.72 -3.30
N THR A 178 -12.30 39.80 -3.16
CA THR A 178 -10.90 39.90 -3.59
C THR A 178 -9.98 39.11 -2.64
N PRO A 179 -8.90 38.47 -3.14
CA PRO A 179 -8.15 37.47 -2.36
C PRO A 179 -7.22 38.12 -1.32
N GLN A 180 -7.42 37.78 -0.04
CA GLN A 180 -6.40 37.90 1.01
C GLN A 180 -6.37 36.64 1.88
N GLN A 181 -5.16 36.37 2.37
CA GLN A 181 -4.65 35.14 3.00
C GLN A 181 -5.39 34.72 4.28
N SER A 182 -5.47 33.41 4.51
CA SER A 182 -6.07 32.78 5.70
C SER A 182 -5.06 31.92 6.49
N PRO A 183 -5.29 31.69 7.79
CA PRO A 183 -4.25 31.43 8.79
C PRO A 183 -4.08 29.95 9.19
N THR A 184 -2.95 29.68 9.85
CA THR A 184 -2.46 28.40 10.38
C THR A 184 -3.29 27.87 11.56
N ILE A 185 -3.63 26.56 11.57
CA ILE A 185 -4.17 25.84 12.75
C ILE A 185 -3.30 24.61 13.05
N GLN A 186 -2.99 24.43 14.35
CA GLN A 186 -2.13 23.39 14.92
C GLN A 186 -2.82 22.02 15.05
N SER A 187 -1.99 20.98 14.94
CA SER A 187 -2.30 19.55 15.00
C SER A 187 -2.60 19.02 16.40
N GLY A 188 -3.63 18.19 16.53
CA GLY A 188 -3.84 17.26 17.64
C GLY A 188 -4.14 15.86 17.10
N GLU A 189 -3.42 14.86 17.59
CA GLU A 189 -3.53 13.46 17.20
C GLU A 189 -4.90 12.88 17.57
N THR A 190 -5.53 12.16 16.65
CA THR A 190 -6.68 11.30 16.96
C THR A 190 -6.63 10.08 16.04
N GLU A 191 -6.61 8.89 16.63
CA GLU A 191 -6.68 7.61 15.94
C GLU A 191 -8.00 7.48 15.17
N PHE A 192 -7.95 7.18 13.87
CA PHE A 192 -9.14 6.88 13.07
C PHE A 192 -8.93 5.66 12.17
N LEU A 193 -9.94 4.77 12.19
CA LEU A 193 -10.06 3.57 11.37
C LEU A 193 -10.39 3.93 9.90
N PRO A 194 -9.88 3.17 8.90
CA PRO A 194 -10.15 3.46 7.50
C PRO A 194 -11.58 3.03 7.11
N VAL A 195 -12.35 3.97 6.56
CA VAL A 195 -13.63 3.71 5.89
C VAL A 195 -13.36 3.54 4.39
N ASN A 196 -13.84 2.44 3.81
CA ASN A 196 -13.86 2.22 2.37
C ASN A 196 -14.88 3.16 1.72
N ASP A 197 -14.45 3.93 0.73
CA ASP A 197 -15.33 4.66 -0.18
C ASP A 197 -15.02 4.24 -1.62
N GLU A 198 -16.03 3.73 -2.32
CA GLU A 198 -15.99 3.38 -3.73
C GLU A 198 -16.01 4.67 -4.57
N PHE A 199 -15.11 4.80 -5.54
CA PHE A 199 -15.06 5.99 -6.41
C PHE A 199 -15.77 5.72 -7.74
N GLN A 200 -16.73 6.59 -8.06
CA GLN A 200 -17.22 6.82 -9.43
C GLN A 200 -16.16 7.56 -10.25
N THR A 201 -15.98 7.17 -11.50
CA THR A 201 -15.13 7.82 -12.50
C THR A 201 -15.95 8.79 -13.33
N ASP A 202 -15.76 10.09 -13.14
CA ASP A 202 -16.15 11.10 -14.14
C ASP A 202 -14.98 11.28 -15.12
N ASP A 203 -15.04 10.55 -16.23
CA ASP A 203 -14.22 10.81 -17.41
C ASP A 203 -15.00 11.73 -18.35
N ASN A 204 -14.72 13.02 -18.26
CA ASN A 204 -14.97 13.93 -19.38
C ASN A 204 -13.68 14.70 -19.64
N CYS A 205 -12.83 14.18 -20.51
CA CYS A 205 -11.67 14.90 -21.01
C CYS A 205 -11.75 15.02 -22.54
N ASP A 206 -11.85 16.27 -22.94
CA ASP A 206 -11.77 16.76 -24.31
C ASP A 206 -10.41 16.37 -24.92
N GLY A 207 -10.44 15.99 -26.19
CA GLY A 207 -9.29 15.44 -26.89
C GLY A 207 -8.24 16.51 -27.16
N ASN A 208 -7.04 16.34 -26.59
CA ASN A 208 -5.77 16.57 -27.29
C ASN A 208 -4.56 16.10 -26.46
N ASP A 209 -3.88 15.13 -27.04
CA ASP A 209 -2.47 14.75 -26.95
C ASP A 209 -1.65 15.15 -25.70
N VAL A 210 -1.37 14.16 -24.83
CA VAL A 210 -0.07 14.02 -24.18
C VAL A 210 0.27 12.54 -24.19
N SER A 211 1.44 12.23 -24.74
CA SER A 211 2.16 10.97 -24.59
C SER A 211 1.93 10.37 -23.21
N HIS A 212 1.05 9.38 -23.14
CA HIS A 212 0.93 8.50 -21.98
C HIS A 212 2.26 7.78 -21.86
N GLU A 213 3.12 8.22 -20.94
CA GLU A 213 4.05 7.29 -20.30
C GLU A 213 3.17 6.20 -19.67
N LEU A 214 2.97 5.13 -20.43
CA LEU A 214 2.38 3.89 -19.96
C LEU A 214 3.07 3.54 -18.66
N LEU A 215 2.26 3.21 -17.64
CA LEU A 215 2.74 2.55 -16.43
C LEU A 215 3.73 1.46 -16.88
N ASN A 216 5.01 1.54 -16.47
CA ASN A 216 6.01 0.58 -16.91
C ASN A 216 5.51 -0.84 -16.55
N ASP A 217 5.42 -1.71 -17.55
CA ASP A 217 4.88 -3.07 -17.41
C ASP A 217 5.56 -3.84 -16.27
N ASP A 218 6.86 -3.62 -16.07
CA ASP A 218 7.64 -4.22 -14.99
C ASP A 218 7.10 -3.84 -13.60
N ILE A 219 6.65 -2.60 -13.42
CA ILE A 219 6.12 -2.12 -12.13
C ILE A 219 4.79 -2.80 -11.80
N ILE A 220 3.95 -3.00 -12.81
CA ILE A 220 2.66 -3.66 -12.63
C ILE A 220 2.88 -5.14 -12.34
N LEU A 221 3.76 -5.80 -13.09
CA LEU A 221 4.11 -7.20 -12.86
C LEU A 221 4.70 -7.42 -11.46
N ASP A 222 5.60 -6.53 -11.01
CA ASP A 222 6.14 -6.55 -9.65
C ASP A 222 5.04 -6.39 -8.60
N SER A 223 4.04 -5.55 -8.86
CA SER A 223 2.91 -5.33 -7.95
C SER A 223 2.04 -6.57 -7.83
N ILE A 224 1.76 -7.25 -8.95
CA ILE A 224 1.04 -8.53 -8.99
C ILE A 224 1.84 -9.62 -8.26
N ALA A 225 3.14 -9.71 -8.52
CA ALA A 225 4.02 -10.68 -7.85
C ALA A 225 4.09 -10.43 -6.34
N LYS A 226 4.14 -9.16 -5.89
CA LYS A 226 4.08 -8.78 -4.47
C LYS A 226 2.75 -9.11 -3.83
N PHE A 227 1.63 -8.95 -4.55
CA PHE A 227 0.33 -9.40 -4.07
C PHE A 227 0.37 -10.88 -3.72
N TYR A 228 0.88 -11.73 -4.61
CA TYR A 228 1.04 -13.16 -4.32
C TYR A 228 1.99 -13.42 -3.16
N LEU A 229 3.16 -12.76 -3.14
CA LEU A 229 4.13 -12.93 -2.05
C LEU A 229 3.52 -12.55 -0.70
N HIS A 230 2.67 -11.52 -0.64
CA HIS A 230 1.95 -11.12 0.56
C HIS A 230 0.99 -12.22 1.04
N LEU A 231 0.26 -12.85 0.11
CA LEU A 231 -0.60 -14.00 0.44
C LEU A 231 0.18 -15.16 1.05
N TYR A 232 1.38 -15.46 0.52
CA TYR A 232 2.25 -16.51 1.06
C TYR A 232 2.83 -16.12 2.44
N ALA A 233 3.41 -14.93 2.56
CA ALA A 233 4.29 -14.58 3.68
C ALA A 233 3.58 -13.92 4.87
N GLU A 234 2.55 -13.13 4.61
CA GLU A 234 1.87 -12.33 5.64
C GLU A 234 0.49 -12.93 5.98
N ASN A 235 -0.24 -13.42 4.97
CA ASN A 235 -1.52 -14.10 5.18
C ASN A 235 -1.37 -15.61 5.42
N LEU A 236 -0.16 -16.16 5.26
CA LEU A 236 0.16 -17.57 5.51
C LEU A 236 -0.78 -18.54 4.80
N LEU A 237 -1.24 -18.18 3.59
CA LEU A 237 -2.18 -19.01 2.85
C LEU A 237 -1.47 -20.24 2.25
N PRO A 238 -2.07 -21.43 2.32
CA PRO A 238 -1.57 -22.61 1.63
C PRO A 238 -1.45 -22.38 0.13
N GLN A 239 -0.49 -23.07 -0.49
CA GLN A 239 -0.26 -22.99 -1.93
C GLN A 239 -1.53 -23.32 -2.73
N ASP A 240 -2.29 -24.34 -2.32
CA ASP A 240 -3.51 -24.76 -3.00
C ASP A 240 -4.58 -23.64 -2.96
N THR A 241 -4.71 -22.95 -1.83
CA THR A 241 -5.63 -21.80 -1.70
C THR A 241 -5.20 -20.63 -2.59
N ILE A 242 -3.90 -20.34 -2.67
CA ILE A 242 -3.39 -19.30 -3.57
C ILE A 242 -3.62 -19.69 -5.02
N GLN A 243 -3.53 -20.98 -5.34
CA GLN A 243 -3.83 -21.49 -6.68
C GLN A 243 -5.32 -21.35 -7.03
N GLU A 244 -6.24 -21.59 -6.08
CA GLU A 244 -7.67 -21.31 -6.26
C GLU A 244 -7.96 -19.82 -6.49
N ILE A 245 -7.30 -18.93 -5.74
CA ILE A 245 -7.40 -17.47 -5.93
C ILE A 245 -6.89 -17.10 -7.34
N PHE A 246 -5.75 -17.67 -7.74
CA PHE A 246 -5.19 -17.47 -9.07
C PHE A 246 -6.16 -17.91 -10.17
N GLU A 247 -6.75 -19.10 -10.07
CA GLU A 247 -7.71 -19.62 -11.05
C GLU A 247 -8.99 -18.78 -11.10
N SER A 248 -9.44 -18.27 -9.96
CA SER A 248 -10.56 -17.34 -9.89
C SER A 248 -10.25 -16.02 -10.59
N LEU A 249 -9.03 -15.49 -10.43
CA LEU A 249 -8.58 -14.28 -11.13
C LEU A 249 -8.47 -14.50 -12.64
N VAL A 250 -7.93 -15.65 -13.07
CA VAL A 250 -7.91 -16.05 -14.50
C VAL A 250 -9.33 -15.98 -15.06
N PHE A 251 -10.27 -16.70 -14.44
CA PHE A 251 -11.66 -16.74 -14.90
C PHE A 251 -12.30 -15.33 -14.95
N LEU A 252 -12.13 -14.52 -13.91
CA LEU A 252 -12.64 -13.15 -13.86
C LEU A 252 -12.08 -12.30 -15.01
N THR A 253 -10.76 -12.36 -15.23
CA THR A 253 -10.13 -11.61 -16.32
C THR A 253 -10.59 -12.10 -17.69
N GLU A 254 -10.79 -13.41 -17.91
CA GLU A 254 -11.36 -13.94 -19.16
C GLU A 254 -12.77 -13.42 -19.43
N VAL A 255 -13.63 -13.40 -18.41
CA VAL A 255 -15.01 -12.89 -18.53
C VAL A 255 -15.01 -11.40 -18.85
N ILE A 256 -14.20 -10.62 -18.14
CA ILE A 256 -14.06 -9.17 -18.36
C ILE A 256 -13.53 -8.90 -19.76
N GLN A 257 -12.46 -9.58 -20.18
CA GLN A 257 -11.87 -9.40 -21.51
C GLN A 257 -12.82 -9.84 -22.62
N SER A 258 -13.59 -10.91 -22.43
CA SER A 258 -14.62 -11.34 -23.38
C SER A 258 -15.71 -10.27 -23.54
N ARG A 259 -16.14 -9.64 -22.44
CA ARG A 259 -17.10 -8.53 -22.47
C ARG A 259 -16.53 -7.30 -23.16
N ILE A 260 -15.28 -6.92 -22.84
CA ILE A 260 -14.59 -5.78 -23.47
C ILE A 260 -14.48 -6.02 -24.98
N LYS A 261 -14.01 -7.21 -25.39
CA LYS A 261 -13.93 -7.60 -26.80
C LYS A 261 -15.28 -7.49 -27.49
N LEU A 262 -16.36 -8.00 -26.88
CA LEU A 262 -17.71 -7.94 -27.46
C LEU A 262 -18.18 -6.49 -27.67
N VAL A 263 -18.04 -5.63 -26.65
CA VAL A 263 -18.47 -4.23 -26.72
C VAL A 263 -17.61 -3.47 -27.74
N LEU A 264 -16.29 -3.62 -27.65
CA LEU A 264 -15.35 -2.95 -28.53
C LEU A 264 -15.55 -3.36 -30.00
N SER A 265 -15.72 -4.66 -30.27
CA SER A 265 -16.01 -5.15 -31.61
C SER A 265 -17.29 -4.53 -32.18
N LYS A 266 -18.38 -4.51 -31.39
CA LYS A 266 -19.65 -3.91 -31.83
C LYS A 266 -19.54 -2.43 -32.13
N GLU A 267 -18.85 -1.65 -31.31
CA GLU A 267 -18.70 -0.21 -31.55
C GLU A 267 -17.79 0.08 -32.75
N LEU A 268 -16.71 -0.69 -32.94
CA LEU A 268 -15.83 -0.52 -34.10
C LEU A 268 -16.48 -0.96 -35.42
N GLU A 269 -17.33 -1.99 -35.39
CA GLU A 269 -18.12 -2.42 -36.54
C GLU A 269 -19.09 -1.32 -37.00
N LYS A 270 -19.69 -0.54 -36.08
CA LYS A 270 -20.53 0.62 -36.43
C LYS A 270 -19.76 1.74 -37.13
N CYS A 271 -18.44 1.77 -36.99
CA CYS A 271 -17.57 2.75 -37.64
C CYS A 271 -17.05 2.28 -39.02
N ASP A 272 -17.65 1.23 -39.61
CA ASP A 272 -17.23 0.62 -40.88
C ASP A 272 -15.76 0.18 -40.90
N ILE A 273 -15.21 -0.20 -39.73
CA ILE A 273 -13.85 -0.70 -39.63
C ILE A 273 -13.83 -2.18 -40.08
N PRO A 274 -12.90 -2.58 -40.98
CA PRO A 274 -12.79 -3.97 -41.41
C PRO A 274 -12.61 -4.95 -40.25
N VAL A 275 -13.30 -6.09 -40.30
CA VAL A 275 -13.31 -7.12 -39.25
C VAL A 275 -11.91 -7.56 -38.82
N ASP A 276 -10.97 -7.68 -39.78
CA ASP A 276 -9.58 -8.04 -39.47
C ASP A 276 -8.87 -7.00 -38.62
N LYS A 277 -9.14 -5.71 -38.85
CA LYS A 277 -8.60 -4.62 -38.03
C LYS A 277 -9.25 -4.58 -36.67
N VAL A 278 -10.56 -4.83 -36.58
CA VAL A 278 -11.28 -4.93 -35.30
C VAL A 278 -10.67 -6.04 -34.44
N ASN A 279 -10.47 -7.23 -35.02
CA ASN A 279 -9.85 -8.35 -34.31
C ASN A 279 -8.43 -8.03 -33.83
N LEU A 280 -7.63 -7.36 -34.65
CA LEU A 280 -6.29 -6.93 -34.27
C LEU A 280 -6.31 -5.90 -33.12
N ILE A 281 -7.22 -4.93 -33.17
CA ILE A 281 -7.38 -3.93 -32.10
C ILE A 281 -7.80 -4.63 -30.80
N CYS A 282 -8.82 -5.47 -30.83
CA CYS A 282 -9.27 -6.23 -29.67
C CYS A 282 -8.14 -7.08 -29.08
N HIS A 283 -7.37 -7.77 -29.92
CA HIS A 283 -6.21 -8.55 -29.45
C HIS A 283 -5.16 -7.65 -28.77
N LYS A 284 -4.84 -6.49 -29.34
CA LYS A 284 -3.88 -5.55 -28.71
C LYS A 284 -4.38 -5.01 -27.38
N VAL A 285 -5.66 -4.67 -27.28
CA VAL A 285 -6.28 -4.21 -26.02
C VAL A 285 -6.23 -5.29 -24.96
N MET A 286 -6.55 -6.54 -25.31
CA MET A 286 -6.45 -7.67 -24.38
C MET A 286 -5.01 -7.91 -23.91
N MET A 287 -4.02 -7.82 -24.80
CA MET A 287 -2.61 -8.01 -24.44
C MET A 287 -2.02 -6.87 -23.61
N ALA A 288 -2.61 -5.68 -23.69
CA ALA A 288 -2.22 -4.54 -22.87
C ALA A 288 -2.69 -4.66 -21.41
N ASP A 289 -3.64 -5.56 -21.12
CA ASP A 289 -4.00 -5.89 -19.74
C ASP A 289 -2.96 -6.85 -19.14
N LEU A 290 -2.07 -6.29 -18.32
CA LEU A 290 -1.02 -7.04 -17.65
C LEU A 290 -1.56 -8.00 -16.58
N LEU A 291 -2.74 -7.74 -16.02
CA LEU A 291 -3.39 -8.70 -15.13
C LEU A 291 -3.84 -9.91 -15.95
N TYR A 292 -4.40 -9.72 -17.13
CA TYR A 292 -4.73 -10.83 -18.02
C TYR A 292 -3.47 -11.57 -18.52
N SER A 293 -2.49 -10.83 -19.07
CA SER A 293 -1.34 -11.45 -19.73
C SER A 293 -0.40 -12.17 -18.77
N SER A 294 -0.25 -11.68 -17.52
CA SER A 294 0.56 -12.38 -16.52
C SER A 294 -0.09 -13.66 -15.99
N HIS A 295 -1.40 -13.84 -16.17
CA HIS A 295 -2.16 -14.99 -15.67
C HIS A 295 -2.49 -16.03 -16.77
N HIS A 296 -2.17 -15.74 -18.04
CA HIS A 296 -2.41 -16.67 -19.15
C HIS A 296 -1.13 -17.24 -19.75
N LYS A 297 -1.03 -18.58 -19.82
CA LYS A 297 0.12 -19.28 -20.42
C LYS A 297 0.30 -18.99 -21.92
N SER A 298 -0.78 -18.67 -22.61
CA SER A 298 -0.79 -18.36 -24.05
C SER A 298 -0.34 -16.92 -24.36
N CYS A 299 -0.18 -16.07 -23.36
CA CYS A 299 0.24 -14.69 -23.54
C CYS A 299 1.78 -14.61 -23.59
N PRO A 300 2.34 -13.72 -24.43
CA PRO A 300 3.78 -13.47 -24.45
C PRO A 300 4.22 -12.76 -23.15
N GLY A 301 5.39 -13.11 -22.63
CA GLY A 301 5.98 -12.47 -21.45
C GLY A 301 6.05 -13.38 -20.22
N THR A 302 6.30 -12.77 -19.06
CA THR A 302 6.45 -13.49 -17.79
C THR A 302 5.08 -13.90 -17.25
N SER A 303 4.84 -15.21 -17.20
CA SER A 303 3.62 -15.77 -16.61
C SER A 303 3.82 -16.09 -15.14
N LEU A 304 2.85 -15.73 -14.29
CA LEU A 304 2.82 -16.05 -12.86
C LEU A 304 1.91 -17.25 -12.56
N THR A 305 1.65 -18.10 -13.56
CA THR A 305 0.63 -19.18 -13.51
C THR A 305 0.91 -20.29 -12.52
N LEU A 306 2.15 -20.78 -12.47
CA LEU A 306 2.54 -21.91 -11.62
C LEU A 306 3.31 -21.40 -10.41
N ASP A 307 3.13 -22.09 -9.28
CA ASP A 307 3.87 -21.80 -8.03
C ASP A 307 5.38 -21.78 -8.25
N TYR A 308 5.93 -22.76 -8.95
CA TYR A 308 7.35 -22.79 -9.31
C TYR A 308 7.79 -21.53 -10.07
N ILE A 309 6.97 -21.02 -11.00
CA ILE A 309 7.31 -19.82 -11.76
C ILE A 309 7.23 -18.58 -10.86
N ARG A 310 6.21 -18.48 -9.99
CA ARG A 310 6.12 -17.41 -8.99
C ARG A 310 7.34 -17.39 -8.08
N ARG A 311 7.74 -18.54 -7.52
CA ARG A 311 8.94 -18.65 -6.67
C ARG A 311 10.21 -18.28 -7.41
N LYS A 312 10.36 -18.72 -8.67
CA LYS A 312 11.50 -18.31 -9.52
C LYS A 312 11.52 -16.79 -9.72
N TYR A 313 10.36 -16.17 -9.94
CA TYR A 313 10.24 -14.72 -10.04
C TYR A 313 10.62 -14.04 -8.71
N PHE A 314 10.16 -14.55 -7.57
CA PHE A 314 10.50 -14.00 -6.26
C PHE A 314 12.00 -14.09 -5.97
N SER A 315 12.65 -15.20 -6.33
CA SER A 315 14.08 -15.36 -6.15
C SER A 315 14.89 -14.40 -7.03
N ALA A 316 14.43 -14.15 -8.25
CA ALA A 316 15.11 -13.25 -9.18
C ALA A 316 14.91 -11.78 -8.85
N ASN A 317 13.71 -11.38 -8.39
CA ASN A 317 13.33 -9.98 -8.26
C ASN A 317 13.22 -9.47 -6.81
N PHE A 318 12.99 -10.36 -5.84
CA PHE A 318 12.75 -10.00 -4.43
C PHE A 318 13.74 -10.65 -3.46
N GLY A 319 14.84 -11.23 -3.96
CA GLY A 319 15.85 -11.86 -3.12
C GLY A 319 15.36 -13.09 -2.34
N PHE A 320 14.23 -13.70 -2.73
CA PHE A 320 13.69 -14.85 -2.01
C PHE A 320 14.64 -16.06 -2.09
N LYS A 321 15.08 -16.54 -0.93
CA LYS A 321 15.86 -17.77 -0.77
C LYS A 321 15.00 -18.82 -0.07
N GLY A 322 14.64 -19.87 -0.81
CA GLY A 322 13.88 -20.99 -0.26
C GLY A 322 14.77 -21.97 0.52
N PRO A 323 14.16 -22.84 1.33
CA PRO A 323 14.89 -23.90 2.00
C PRO A 323 15.45 -24.92 1.01
N VAL A 324 16.60 -25.50 1.37
CA VAL A 324 17.24 -26.63 0.68
C VAL A 324 17.03 -27.88 1.53
N GLN A 325 16.58 -28.96 0.88
CA GLN A 325 16.44 -30.24 1.54
C GLN A 325 17.80 -30.95 1.65
N LEU A 326 18.20 -31.31 2.86
CA LEU A 326 19.39 -32.11 3.14
C LEU A 326 18.97 -33.52 3.53
N ASN A 327 19.65 -34.53 2.95
CA ASN A 327 19.47 -35.93 3.31
C ASN A 327 20.46 -36.29 4.43
N LEU A 328 19.94 -36.82 5.54
CA LEU A 328 20.73 -37.23 6.71
C LEU A 328 21.06 -38.72 6.70
N GLY A 329 20.40 -39.51 5.86
CA GLY A 329 20.72 -40.91 5.59
C GLY A 329 22.03 -41.01 4.81
N GLU A 330 23.12 -41.29 5.51
CA GLU A 330 24.40 -41.57 4.85
C GLU A 330 24.26 -42.86 4.03
N ASN A 331 24.42 -42.73 2.71
CA ASN A 331 24.39 -43.82 1.71
C ASN A 331 23.00 -44.36 1.31
N GLU A 332 21.91 -43.71 1.73
CA GLU A 332 20.55 -44.04 1.28
C GLU A 332 19.88 -42.81 0.62
N PRO A 333 19.99 -42.69 -0.71
CA PRO A 333 19.40 -41.56 -1.46
C PRO A 333 17.89 -41.41 -1.23
N ASP A 334 17.20 -42.52 -1.01
CA ASP A 334 15.75 -42.61 -0.80
C ASP A 334 15.33 -42.52 0.68
N SER A 335 16.27 -42.21 1.59
CA SER A 335 15.95 -42.07 3.01
C SER A 335 14.91 -40.97 3.24
N THR A 336 13.94 -41.27 4.11
CA THR A 336 12.94 -40.29 4.55
C THR A 336 13.48 -39.36 5.64
N ASP A 337 14.71 -39.60 6.11
CA ASP A 337 15.39 -38.81 7.12
C ASP A 337 16.01 -37.54 6.51
N THR A 338 15.16 -36.55 6.31
CA THR A 338 15.52 -35.30 5.65
C THR A 338 15.28 -34.11 6.58
N LEU A 339 16.05 -33.05 6.37
CA LEU A 339 15.83 -31.75 7.00
C LEU A 339 15.75 -30.66 5.93
N GLN A 340 15.06 -29.57 6.26
CA GLN A 340 15.01 -28.37 5.44
C GLN A 340 15.93 -27.33 6.06
N TYR A 341 16.86 -26.78 5.27
CA TYR A 341 17.88 -25.84 5.72
C TYR A 341 17.80 -24.51 4.97
N VAL A 342 17.96 -23.40 5.67
CA VAL A 342 18.09 -22.05 5.11
C VAL A 342 19.41 -21.46 5.62
N SER A 343 20.28 -21.08 4.69
CA SER A 343 21.62 -20.54 5.00
C SER A 343 21.53 -19.21 5.76
N ILE A 344 22.28 -19.11 6.85
CA ILE A 344 22.38 -17.90 7.69
C ILE A 344 23.13 -16.80 6.93
N GLU A 345 24.26 -17.13 6.30
CA GLU A 345 25.10 -16.25 5.48
C GLU A 345 24.27 -15.62 4.34
N GLN A 346 23.51 -16.43 3.60
CA GLN A 346 22.64 -15.94 2.52
C GLN A 346 21.50 -15.07 3.06
N SER A 347 20.90 -15.48 4.19
CA SER A 347 19.83 -14.70 4.82
C SER A 347 20.34 -13.34 5.28
N LEU A 348 21.48 -13.31 5.99
CA LEU A 348 22.11 -12.07 6.43
C LEU A 348 22.54 -11.19 5.26
N THR A 349 23.13 -11.77 4.21
CA THR A 349 23.51 -11.03 3.00
C THR A 349 22.29 -10.32 2.40
N THR A 350 21.18 -11.04 2.23
CA THR A 350 19.94 -10.49 1.69
C THR A 350 19.32 -9.44 2.62
N LEU A 351 19.37 -9.66 3.94
CA LEU A 351 18.85 -8.68 4.91
C LEU A 351 19.68 -7.40 4.94
N LEU A 352 20.99 -7.48 4.75
CA LEU A 352 21.92 -6.35 4.75
C LEU A 352 21.86 -5.54 3.45
N GLU A 353 21.18 -6.02 2.41
CA GLU A 353 20.84 -5.22 1.22
C GLU A 353 19.78 -4.14 1.53
N ASP A 354 19.01 -4.29 2.61
CA ASP A 354 18.05 -3.27 3.07
C ASP A 354 18.75 -2.20 3.90
N ASP A 355 18.73 -0.96 3.40
CA ASP A 355 19.35 0.20 4.05
C ASP A 355 18.84 0.43 5.48
N SER A 356 17.56 0.13 5.76
CA SER A 356 16.99 0.31 7.10
C SER A 356 17.55 -0.70 8.11
N ILE A 357 17.77 -1.95 7.66
CA ILE A 357 18.40 -3.00 8.47
C ILE A 357 19.87 -2.66 8.69
N LYS A 358 20.57 -2.25 7.63
CA LYS A 358 21.97 -1.85 7.70
C LYS A 358 22.19 -0.69 8.68
N GLN A 359 21.36 0.34 8.62
CA GLN A 359 21.43 1.48 9.55
C GLN A 359 21.19 1.05 11.00
N GLU A 360 20.24 0.15 11.26
CA GLU A 360 19.98 -0.35 12.61
C GLU A 360 21.15 -1.18 13.17
N ILE A 361 21.82 -1.96 12.32
CA ILE A 361 23.03 -2.72 12.68
C ILE A 361 24.21 -1.78 12.90
N GLU A 362 24.45 -0.82 12.00
CA GLU A 362 25.54 0.15 12.15
C GLU A 362 25.38 0.99 13.43
N ALA A 363 24.15 1.42 13.75
CA ALA A 363 23.84 2.12 14.99
C ALA A 363 24.09 1.25 16.23
N SER A 364 24.06 -0.08 16.10
CA SER A 364 24.36 -0.99 17.21
C SER A 364 25.82 -0.95 17.65
N PHE A 365 26.76 -0.70 16.72
CA PHE A 365 28.20 -0.69 17.00
C PHE A 365 28.64 0.49 17.87
N PHE A 366 27.81 1.54 17.96
CA PHE A 366 28.09 2.75 18.73
C PHE A 366 27.26 2.87 20.01
N ARG A 367 26.65 1.78 20.47
CA ARG A 367 25.86 1.80 21.70
C ARG A 367 26.76 2.02 22.91
N ALA A 368 26.40 3.01 23.72
CA ALA A 368 27.11 3.30 24.96
C ALA A 368 26.92 2.15 25.97
N PRO A 369 27.94 1.87 26.81
CA PRO A 369 27.80 0.92 27.90
C PRO A 369 26.62 1.27 28.81
N THR A 370 25.88 0.26 29.24
CA THR A 370 24.84 0.43 30.25
C THR A 370 25.46 0.81 31.59
N PRO A 371 24.82 1.68 32.40
CA PRO A 371 25.26 1.97 33.76
C PRO A 371 25.44 0.69 34.61
N GLU A 372 26.42 0.66 35.51
CA GLU A 372 26.83 -0.55 36.25
C GLU A 372 25.71 -1.27 37.03
N ASN A 373 24.65 -0.54 37.42
CA ASN A 373 23.54 -1.07 38.22
C ASN A 373 22.32 -1.50 37.40
N GLU A 374 22.41 -1.51 36.07
CA GLU A 374 21.30 -1.88 35.19
C GLU A 374 21.72 -2.97 34.19
N VAL A 375 20.81 -3.90 33.94
CA VAL A 375 20.91 -4.86 32.83
C VAL A 375 19.84 -4.45 31.82
N ARG A 376 20.28 -4.00 30.64
CA ARG A 376 19.40 -3.53 29.57
C ARG A 376 19.39 -4.50 28.38
N ASP A 377 20.50 -5.16 28.10
CA ASP A 377 20.61 -6.05 26.96
C ASP A 377 21.66 -7.18 27.11
N TYR A 378 21.80 -8.02 26.09
CA TYR A 378 22.69 -9.20 26.07
C TYR A 378 24.16 -8.85 26.30
N TYR A 379 24.62 -7.68 25.82
CA TYR A 379 25.99 -7.21 25.98
C TYR A 379 26.32 -6.74 27.40
N ASP A 380 25.33 -6.62 28.29
CA ASP A 380 25.56 -6.29 29.69
C ASP A 380 26.02 -7.50 30.50
N GLY A 381 25.85 -8.71 29.95
CA GLY A 381 26.24 -9.97 30.55
C GLY A 381 27.75 -10.06 30.80
N THR A 382 28.12 -10.70 31.90
CA THR A 382 29.53 -10.85 32.31
C THR A 382 30.36 -11.62 31.29
N LEU A 383 29.77 -12.64 30.64
CA LEU A 383 30.44 -13.43 29.61
C LEU A 383 30.78 -12.58 28.39
N PHE A 384 29.81 -11.82 27.88
CA PHE A 384 30.01 -10.92 26.74
C PHE A 384 31.06 -9.86 27.05
N LYS A 385 31.03 -9.26 28.24
CA LYS A 385 32.06 -8.29 28.66
C LYS A 385 33.46 -8.88 28.83
N SER A 386 33.58 -10.20 28.99
CA SER A 386 34.86 -10.88 29.20
C SER A 386 35.55 -11.29 27.90
N GLU A 387 34.81 -11.32 26.79
CA GLU A 387 35.33 -11.69 25.48
C GLU A 387 35.78 -10.44 24.70
N ASP A 388 36.81 -10.61 23.86
CA ASP A 388 37.28 -9.56 22.96
C ASP A 388 36.46 -9.63 21.67
N HIS A 389 35.68 -8.58 21.41
CA HIS A 389 34.76 -8.51 20.28
C HIS A 389 35.30 -7.61 19.19
N SER A 390 35.06 -8.01 17.93
CA SER A 390 35.38 -7.14 16.81
C SER A 390 34.51 -5.88 16.87
N PRO A 391 35.05 -4.68 16.54
CA PRO A 391 34.27 -3.44 16.59
C PRO A 391 33.07 -3.42 15.62
N LYS A 392 33.01 -4.35 14.66
CA LYS A 392 31.90 -4.50 13.70
C LYS A 392 31.45 -5.95 13.62
N GLU A 393 31.02 -6.50 14.74
CA GLU A 393 30.53 -7.87 14.85
C GLU A 393 29.00 -7.94 14.86
N ILE A 394 28.43 -8.84 14.05
CA ILE A 394 27.00 -9.16 14.06
C ILE A 394 26.78 -10.35 14.97
N HIS A 395 26.10 -10.13 16.09
CA HIS A 395 25.72 -11.15 17.05
C HIS A 395 24.35 -11.74 16.69
N LEU A 396 24.24 -13.06 16.80
CA LEU A 396 23.02 -13.79 16.49
C LEU A 396 22.52 -14.51 17.74
N ASN A 397 21.21 -14.47 17.97
CA ASN A 397 20.56 -15.33 18.94
C ASN A 397 19.91 -16.50 18.21
N LEU A 398 20.35 -17.72 18.53
CA LEU A 398 19.78 -18.95 18.00
C LEU A 398 18.79 -19.54 19.00
N TYR A 399 17.65 -19.99 18.51
CA TYR A 399 16.60 -20.60 19.32
C TYR A 399 16.15 -21.89 18.66
N GLU A 400 15.84 -22.86 19.52
CA GLU A 400 15.21 -24.12 19.16
C GLU A 400 13.80 -24.12 19.74
N ASP A 401 12.82 -24.50 18.93
CA ASP A 401 11.44 -24.70 19.35
C ASP A 401 10.86 -25.95 18.68
N SER A 402 9.81 -26.52 19.26
CA SER A 402 9.12 -27.66 18.69
C SER A 402 7.61 -27.45 18.72
N PHE A 403 6.97 -27.70 17.59
CA PHE A 403 5.52 -27.56 17.47
C PHE A 403 4.91 -28.75 16.72
N ASN A 404 3.60 -28.92 16.89
CA ASN A 404 2.85 -29.92 16.15
C ASN A 404 2.11 -29.21 14.99
N PRO A 405 2.55 -29.37 13.74
CA PRO A 405 1.90 -28.76 12.57
C PRO A 405 0.47 -29.27 12.40
N VAL A 406 0.17 -30.48 12.88
CA VAL A 406 -1.19 -31.02 12.97
C VAL A 406 -1.77 -30.62 14.33
N MET A 407 -2.31 -29.40 14.38
CA MET A 407 -3.06 -28.78 15.49
C MET A 407 -3.43 -29.76 16.61
N ASN A 408 -2.60 -29.83 17.65
CA ASN A 408 -2.85 -30.59 18.88
C ASN A 408 -3.45 -31.99 18.65
N ALA A 409 -2.86 -32.79 17.76
CA ALA A 409 -3.28 -34.17 17.55
C ALA A 409 -3.52 -34.86 18.91
N LEU A 410 -4.75 -35.30 19.17
CA LEU A 410 -5.13 -35.87 20.46
C LEU A 410 -4.77 -37.36 20.54
N GLY A 411 -4.59 -37.88 21.76
CA GLY A 411 -4.36 -39.30 22.00
C GLY A 411 -3.02 -39.83 21.47
N SER A 412 -3.05 -40.98 20.80
CA SER A 412 -1.84 -41.70 20.34
C SER A 412 -1.03 -40.97 19.26
N ALA A 413 -1.57 -39.91 18.66
CA ALA A 413 -0.90 -39.11 17.64
C ALA A 413 -0.17 -37.86 18.18
N LYS A 414 -0.28 -37.57 19.49
CA LYS A 414 0.15 -36.30 20.13
C LYS A 414 1.60 -35.88 19.86
N ASN A 415 2.49 -36.85 19.63
CA ASN A 415 3.92 -36.59 19.37
C ASN A 415 4.42 -37.17 18.03
N LYS A 416 3.53 -37.74 17.21
CA LYS A 416 3.95 -38.48 16.01
C LYS A 416 4.48 -37.57 14.90
N TYR A 417 3.95 -36.35 14.84
CA TYR A 417 4.25 -35.39 13.77
C TYR A 417 4.90 -34.11 14.31
N LYS A 418 5.54 -34.18 15.48
CA LYS A 418 6.16 -33.02 16.10
C LYS A 418 7.41 -32.64 15.32
N ASP A 419 7.43 -31.40 14.85
CA ASP A 419 8.56 -30.82 14.13
C ASP A 419 9.40 -29.99 15.09
N LEU A 420 10.71 -30.04 14.86
CA LEU A 420 11.71 -29.23 15.49
C LEU A 420 12.16 -28.15 14.53
N VAL A 421 12.21 -26.93 15.02
CA VAL A 421 12.57 -25.75 14.24
C VAL A 421 13.67 -24.98 14.96
N VAL A 422 14.67 -24.57 14.17
CA VAL A 422 15.71 -23.64 14.62
C VAL A 422 15.56 -22.36 13.84
N TYR A 423 15.58 -21.24 14.55
CA TYR A 423 15.53 -19.89 13.98
C TYR A 423 16.55 -19.00 14.65
N PHE A 424 16.96 -17.94 13.95
CA PHE A 424 17.83 -16.91 14.50
C PHE A 424 17.13 -15.56 14.55
N THR A 425 17.58 -14.70 15.46
CA THR A 425 17.34 -13.26 15.42
C THR A 425 18.68 -12.54 15.44
N ILE A 426 18.73 -11.35 14.84
CA ILE A 426 19.91 -10.49 14.89
C ILE A 426 19.91 -9.80 16.26
N ALA A 427 20.86 -10.17 17.13
CA ALA A 427 20.94 -9.64 18.49
C ALA A 427 21.28 -8.14 18.50
N ASN A 428 21.98 -7.63 17.47
CA ASN A 428 22.27 -6.21 17.29
C ASN A 428 21.01 -5.34 17.18
N PHE A 429 19.86 -5.86 16.77
CA PHE A 429 18.63 -5.08 16.71
C PHE A 429 18.18 -4.61 18.11
N ARG A 430 17.56 -3.43 18.20
CA ARG A 430 16.95 -2.98 19.47
C ARG A 430 15.95 -4.01 20.01
N PRO A 431 15.78 -4.10 21.34
CA PRO A 431 14.90 -5.09 21.98
C PRO A 431 13.48 -5.15 21.39
N HIS A 432 12.87 -4.00 21.10
CA HIS A 432 11.51 -3.94 20.55
C HIS A 432 11.40 -4.44 19.10
N LEU A 433 12.50 -4.45 18.34
CA LEU A 433 12.53 -5.06 17.00
C LEU A 433 12.73 -6.56 17.12
N ARG A 434 13.69 -7.01 17.94
CA ARG A 434 13.99 -8.44 18.16
C ARG A 434 12.80 -9.25 18.69
N SER A 435 11.91 -8.62 19.43
CA SER A 435 10.71 -9.27 19.96
C SER A 435 9.63 -9.53 18.89
N ARG A 436 9.73 -8.94 17.70
CA ARG A 436 8.75 -9.11 16.63
C ARG A 436 8.94 -10.46 15.95
N ILE A 437 7.83 -11.11 15.60
CA ILE A 437 7.86 -12.36 14.84
C ILE A 437 8.54 -12.17 13.48
N ALA A 438 8.34 -11.01 12.84
CA ALA A 438 8.93 -10.67 11.55
C ALA A 438 10.48 -10.62 11.53
N THR A 439 11.13 -10.57 12.70
CA THR A 439 12.60 -10.59 12.83
C THR A 439 13.15 -11.94 13.28
N LYS A 440 12.31 -12.99 13.27
CA LYS A 440 12.71 -14.39 13.50
C LYS A 440 12.89 -15.07 12.16
N TYR A 441 14.13 -15.40 11.82
CA TYR A 441 14.48 -15.98 10.53
C TYR A 441 14.72 -17.47 10.68
N LEU A 442 14.07 -18.26 9.84
CA LEU A 442 14.18 -19.71 9.85
C LEU A 442 15.61 -20.15 9.46
N VAL A 443 16.15 -21.14 10.16
CA VAL A 443 17.42 -21.82 9.81
C VAL A 443 17.17 -23.26 9.42
N MET A 444 16.39 -23.99 10.21
CA MET A 444 16.21 -25.43 10.02
C MET A 444 14.80 -25.88 10.43
N ILE A 445 14.23 -26.82 9.68
CA ILE A 445 13.06 -27.61 10.10
C ILE A 445 13.38 -29.09 9.89
N CYS A 446 13.10 -29.92 10.89
CA CYS A 446 13.16 -31.38 10.77
C CYS A 446 12.15 -32.03 11.71
N ARG A 447 11.83 -33.32 11.51
CA ARG A 447 11.01 -34.04 12.50
C ARG A 447 11.79 -34.22 13.80
N GLU A 448 11.13 -34.00 14.94
CA GLU A 448 11.76 -34.16 16.25
C GLU A 448 12.27 -35.61 16.47
N SER A 449 11.56 -36.59 15.90
CA SER A 449 12.00 -37.99 15.93
C SER A 449 13.34 -38.21 15.22
N ILE A 450 13.55 -37.55 14.07
CA ILE A 450 14.79 -37.62 13.31
C ILE A 450 15.91 -36.98 14.11
N PHE A 451 15.67 -35.79 14.69
CA PHE A 451 16.65 -35.10 15.51
C PHE A 451 17.09 -35.93 16.73
N LYS A 452 16.17 -36.65 17.37
CA LYS A 452 16.47 -37.55 18.50
C LYS A 452 17.27 -38.78 18.08
N THR A 453 16.95 -39.37 16.93
CA THR A 453 17.64 -40.59 16.45
C THR A 453 19.02 -40.29 15.88
N ILE A 454 19.13 -39.25 15.06
CA ILE A 454 20.36 -38.88 14.34
C ILE A 454 21.29 -38.04 15.23
N GLY A 455 20.71 -37.27 16.14
CA GLY A 455 21.43 -36.42 17.09
C GLY A 455 21.74 -35.02 16.56
N ALA A 456 21.79 -34.07 17.50
CA ALA A 456 21.95 -32.64 17.21
C ALA A 456 23.20 -32.33 16.38
N LYS A 457 24.34 -32.98 16.67
CA LYS A 457 25.62 -32.71 15.99
C LYS A 457 25.54 -32.89 14.46
N LYS A 458 24.78 -33.90 14.01
CA LYS A 458 24.66 -34.20 12.58
C LYS A 458 23.58 -33.34 11.92
N CYS A 459 22.46 -33.10 12.60
CA CYS A 459 21.40 -32.20 12.09
C CYS A 459 21.89 -30.75 11.96
N LEU A 460 22.65 -30.25 12.93
CA LEU A 460 23.14 -28.87 12.98
C LEU A 460 24.48 -28.67 12.25
N LYS A 461 25.00 -29.71 11.57
CA LYS A 461 26.34 -29.68 10.98
C LYS A 461 26.54 -28.51 10.01
N GLU A 462 25.63 -28.33 9.05
CA GLU A 462 25.75 -27.26 8.05
C GLU A 462 25.69 -25.87 8.68
N MET A 463 24.80 -25.66 9.65
CA MET A 463 24.71 -24.42 10.43
C MET A 463 26.03 -24.12 11.16
N MET A 464 26.59 -25.13 11.82
CA MET A 464 27.85 -24.96 12.57
C MET A 464 29.01 -24.67 11.63
N LEU A 465 29.08 -25.32 10.46
CA LEU A 465 30.12 -25.05 9.45
C LEU A 465 30.03 -23.61 8.91
N GLU A 466 28.82 -23.10 8.74
CA GLU A 466 28.58 -21.73 8.28
C GLU A 466 29.02 -20.69 9.32
N LEU A 467 28.72 -20.91 10.59
CA LEU A 467 29.08 -20.01 11.69
C LEU A 467 30.57 -20.05 12.09
N HIS A 468 31.33 -21.06 11.66
CA HIS A 468 32.78 -21.15 11.93
C HIS A 468 33.64 -20.39 10.91
N LYS A 469 33.05 -19.94 9.79
CA LYS A 469 33.74 -19.10 8.81
C LYS A 469 33.84 -17.67 9.33
#